data_AF-A0A480B2C4-F1
#
_entry.id   AF-A0A480B2C4-F1
#
_cell.length_a   1.000
_cell.length_b   1.000
_cell.length_c   1.000
_cell.angle_alpha   90.00
_cell.angle_beta   90.00
_cell.angle_gamma   90.00
#
_symmetry.space_group_name_H-M   'P 1'
#
loop_
_entity.id
_entity.type
_entity.pdbx_description
1 polymer ?
#
loop_
_entity_poly.entity_id
_entity_poly.type
_entity_poly.pdbx_seq_one_letter_code
_entity_poly.pdbx_strand_id
1 'polypeptide(L)'
;MGRVMCSLLKPFKGSMEIDGLDLYNSKDSLEPGTLAVVFQDYTTSVNTRFTVRDIINESFIVLKRRTGETIDVNAECIKLLELVGLSEYFLNT
;
A
#
# COMPACT_ATOMS: atom_id res chain seq x y z
N MET A 1 -13.27 -8.12 10.88
CA MET A 1 -13.48 -6.65 10.84
C MET A 1 -12.52 -5.94 9.89
N GLY A 2 -11.22 -6.29 9.82
CA GLY A 2 -10.26 -5.62 8.91
C GLY A 2 -10.69 -5.53 7.43
N ARG A 3 -11.32 -6.58 6.87
CA ARG A 3 -11.83 -6.55 5.49
C ARG A 3 -12.93 -5.51 5.25
N VAL A 4 -13.73 -5.22 6.27
CA VAL A 4 -14.73 -4.15 6.23
C VAL A 4 -13.97 -2.81 6.25
N MET A 5 -13.05 -2.61 7.21
CA MET A 5 -12.23 -1.40 7.27
C MET A 5 -11.48 -1.07 5.97
N CYS A 6 -11.03 -2.08 5.23
CA CYS A 6 -10.31 -1.88 3.96
C CYS A 6 -11.23 -1.70 2.75
N SER A 7 -12.53 -1.50 2.94
CA SER A 7 -13.56 -1.46 1.88
C SER A 7 -13.64 -2.73 1.01
N LEU A 8 -13.05 -3.84 1.45
CA LEU A 8 -13.04 -5.12 0.72
C LEU A 8 -14.32 -5.95 0.94
N LEU A 9 -15.13 -5.59 1.94
CA LEU A 9 -16.39 -6.26 2.28
C LEU A 9 -17.40 -5.26 2.81
N LYS A 10 -18.63 -5.26 2.27
CA LYS A 10 -19.71 -4.40 2.76
C LYS A 10 -20.24 -4.88 4.12
N PRO A 11 -20.44 -4.00 5.12
CA PRO A 11 -21.04 -4.39 6.39
C PRO A 11 -22.53 -4.69 6.19
N PHE A 12 -23.06 -5.62 7.00
CA PHE A 12 -24.49 -5.96 6.96
C PHE A 12 -25.38 -4.83 7.53
N LYS A 13 -24.85 -4.09 8.52
CA LYS A 13 -25.45 -2.89 9.13
C LYS A 13 -24.35 -1.93 9.58
N GLY A 14 -24.67 -0.64 9.70
CA GLY A 14 -23.74 0.43 10.11
C GLY A 14 -23.18 1.22 8.94
N SER A 15 -22.37 2.23 9.25
CA SER A 15 -21.67 3.09 8.29
C SER A 15 -20.18 3.15 8.62
N MET A 16 -19.36 3.52 7.64
CA MET A 16 -17.93 3.70 7.81
C MET A 16 -17.48 4.85 6.94
N GLU A 17 -16.66 5.72 7.52
CA GLU A 17 -16.19 6.94 6.92
C GLU A 17 -14.66 7.03 7.09
N ILE A 18 -13.96 7.43 6.03
CA ILE A 18 -12.53 7.78 6.06
C ILE A 18 -12.41 9.18 5.46
N ASP A 19 -11.79 10.11 6.19
CA ASP A 19 -11.58 11.49 5.75
C ASP A 19 -12.84 12.20 5.21
N GLY A 20 -14.00 12.02 5.84
CA GLY A 20 -15.25 12.63 5.35
C GLY A 20 -16.02 11.79 4.33
N LEU A 21 -15.40 10.74 3.78
CA LEU A 21 -15.96 9.93 2.70
C LEU A 21 -16.62 8.66 3.23
N ASP A 22 -17.94 8.52 3.00
CA ASP A 22 -18.66 7.26 3.25
C ASP A 22 -18.20 6.18 2.25
N LEU A 23 -17.53 5.14 2.75
CA LEU A 23 -16.90 4.10 1.94
C LEU A 23 -17.88 3.19 1.18
N TYR A 24 -19.15 3.14 1.58
CA TYR A 24 -20.11 2.15 1.08
C TYR A 24 -21.36 2.73 0.43
N ASN A 25 -21.70 3.97 0.78
CA ASN A 25 -22.89 4.64 0.26
C ASN A 25 -22.54 5.85 -0.63
N SER A 26 -21.28 6.33 -0.62
CA SER A 26 -20.85 7.35 -1.59
C SER A 26 -20.65 6.76 -2.98
N LYS A 27 -20.84 7.59 -4.01
CA LYS A 27 -20.43 7.26 -5.39
C LYS A 27 -18.94 7.51 -5.61
N ASP A 28 -18.33 8.31 -4.75
CA ASP A 28 -16.91 8.63 -4.84
C ASP A 28 -16.09 7.47 -4.26
N SER A 29 -15.09 7.02 -5.02
CA SER A 29 -14.14 6.03 -4.55
C SER A 29 -13.07 6.67 -3.70
N LEU A 30 -12.56 5.95 -2.70
CA LEU A 30 -11.40 6.39 -1.95
C LEU A 30 -10.21 6.60 -2.91
N GLU A 31 -9.57 7.75 -2.81
CA GLU A 31 -8.39 8.05 -3.62
C GLU A 31 -7.29 6.99 -3.39
N PRO A 32 -6.65 6.47 -4.45
CA PRO A 32 -5.57 5.50 -4.30
C PRO A 32 -4.44 6.06 -3.41
N GLY A 33 -4.05 5.31 -2.39
CA GLY A 33 -3.00 5.71 -1.44
C GLY A 33 -3.50 6.41 -0.17
N THR A 34 -4.80 6.68 -0.03
CA THR A 34 -5.38 7.19 1.23
C THR A 34 -5.34 6.16 2.35
N LEU A 35 -5.41 4.86 2.00
CA LEU A 35 -5.33 3.77 2.97
C LEU A 35 -4.16 2.83 2.61
N ALA A 36 -3.29 2.59 3.60
CA ALA A 36 -2.26 1.55 3.55
C ALA A 36 -2.57 0.46 4.59
N VAL A 37 -2.37 -0.80 4.23
CA VAL A 37 -2.75 -1.96 5.05
C VAL A 37 -1.57 -2.91 5.14
N VAL A 38 -1.29 -3.38 6.36
CA VAL A 38 -0.33 -4.48 6.62
C VAL A 38 -1.12 -5.71 7.04
N PHE A 39 -0.97 -6.80 6.30
CA PHE A 39 -1.62 -8.07 6.60
C PHE A 39 -0.77 -8.91 7.56
N GLN A 40 -1.43 -9.68 8.43
CA GLN A 40 -0.73 -10.60 9.34
C GLN A 40 0.00 -11.72 8.60
N ASP A 41 -0.58 -12.20 7.49
CA ASP A 41 0.11 -13.08 6.54
C ASP A 41 0.55 -12.24 5.33
N TYR A 42 1.83 -11.89 5.32
CA TYR A 42 2.41 -11.04 4.28
C TYR A 42 2.40 -11.72 2.89
N THR A 43 2.40 -13.06 2.82
CA THR A 43 2.43 -13.80 1.55
C THR A 43 1.16 -13.62 0.74
N THR A 44 0.07 -13.22 1.39
CA THR A 44 -1.21 -12.93 0.72
C THR A 44 -1.24 -11.58 0.01
N SER A 45 -0.27 -10.70 0.28
CA SER A 45 -0.21 -9.34 -0.27
C SER A 45 0.94 -9.07 -1.22
N VAL A 46 1.92 -9.97 -1.30
CA VAL A 46 3.12 -9.79 -2.13
C VAL A 46 3.29 -10.94 -3.12
N ASN A 47 3.85 -10.64 -4.29
CA ASN A 47 4.25 -11.68 -5.23
C ASN A 47 5.59 -12.28 -4.81
N THR A 48 5.60 -13.53 -4.35
CA THR A 48 6.82 -14.20 -3.84
C THR A 48 7.88 -14.46 -4.90
N ARG A 49 7.59 -14.24 -6.19
CA ARG A 49 8.59 -14.28 -7.28
C ARG A 49 9.37 -12.98 -7.43
N PHE A 50 8.98 -11.92 -6.73
CA PHE A 50 9.59 -10.60 -6.81
C PHE A 50 10.60 -10.43 -5.68
N THR A 51 11.68 -9.72 -5.99
CA THR A 51 12.63 -9.28 -4.97
C THR A 51 12.00 -8.24 -4.05
N VAL A 52 12.60 -7.99 -2.88
CA VAL A 52 12.16 -6.90 -1.99
C VAL A 52 12.10 -5.56 -2.73
N ARG A 53 13.10 -5.28 -3.58
CA ARG A 53 13.12 -4.08 -4.41
C ARG A 53 11.93 -4.00 -5.35
N ASP A 54 11.60 -5.09 -6.03
CA ASP A 54 10.49 -5.13 -6.99
C ASP A 54 9.15 -4.88 -6.29
N ILE A 55 8.92 -5.51 -5.12
CA ILE A 55 7.71 -5.34 -4.31
C ILE A 55 7.54 -3.87 -3.89
N ILE A 56 8.59 -3.23 -3.37
CA ILE A 56 8.53 -1.82 -2.96
C ILE A 56 8.33 -0.91 -4.19
N ASN A 57 8.99 -1.24 -5.30
CA ASN A 57 8.92 -0.45 -6.54
C ASN A 57 7.52 -0.41 -7.16
N GLU A 58 6.68 -1.43 -6.96
CA GLU A 58 5.28 -1.40 -7.40
C GLU A 58 4.54 -0.15 -6.90
N SER A 59 4.77 0.23 -5.64
CA SER A 59 4.17 1.42 -5.03
C SER A 59 4.67 2.72 -5.67
N PHE A 60 5.97 2.80 -5.99
CA PHE A 60 6.55 3.97 -6.64
C PHE A 60 6.08 4.14 -8.09
N ILE A 61 5.83 3.05 -8.82
CA ILE A 61 5.27 3.11 -10.18
C ILE A 61 3.89 3.78 -10.16
N VAL A 62 3.03 3.41 -9.20
CA VAL A 62 1.71 4.02 -9.04
C VAL A 62 1.84 5.49 -8.66
N LEU A 63 2.72 5.80 -7.70
CA LEU A 63 2.96 7.17 -7.25
C LEU A 63 3.47 8.08 -8.38
N LYS A 64 4.45 7.61 -9.15
CA LYS A 64 5.02 8.34 -10.30
C LYS A 64 4.00 8.59 -11.40
N ARG A 65 3.15 7.61 -11.71
CA ARG A 65 2.05 7.79 -12.68
C ARG A 65 1.06 8.87 -12.25
N ARG A 66 0.80 8.98 -10.95
CA ARG A 66 -0.17 9.95 -10.40
C ARG A 66 0.41 11.37 -10.28
N THR A 67 1.64 11.49 -9.80
CA THR A 67 2.26 12.78 -9.44
C THR A 67 3.12 13.35 -10.56
N GLY A 68 3.60 12.51 -11.48
CA GLY A 68 4.60 12.88 -12.48
C GLY A 68 6.01 13.07 -11.90
N GLU A 69 6.20 12.80 -10.61
CA GLU A 69 7.48 13.01 -9.94
C GLU A 69 8.54 12.02 -10.39
N THR A 70 9.79 12.49 -10.41
CA THR A 70 10.94 11.64 -10.69
C THR A 70 11.47 11.14 -9.36
N ILE A 71 11.35 9.84 -9.12
CA ILE A 71 11.73 9.20 -7.85
C ILE A 71 12.97 8.34 -8.12
N ASP A 72 14.03 8.54 -7.32
CA ASP A 72 15.13 7.59 -7.25
C ASP A 72 14.69 6.39 -6.40
N VAL A 73 14.19 5.38 -7.08
CA VAL A 73 13.64 4.16 -6.46
C VAL A 73 14.69 3.47 -5.58
N ASN A 74 15.96 3.47 -5.96
CA ASN A 74 16.98 2.78 -5.17
C ASN A 74 17.23 3.51 -3.86
N ALA A 75 17.43 4.82 -3.92
CA ALA A 75 17.67 5.62 -2.74
C ALA A 75 16.48 5.55 -1.77
N GLU A 76 15.24 5.63 -2.27
CA GLU A 76 14.07 5.52 -1.40
C GLU A 76 13.84 4.10 -0.86
N CYS A 77 14.11 3.05 -1.64
CA CYS A 77 14.06 1.68 -1.12
C CYS A 77 15.07 1.44 0.01
N ILE A 78 16.31 1.93 -0.12
CA ILE A 78 17.33 1.83 0.95
C ILE A 78 16.83 2.53 2.20
N LYS A 79 16.35 3.77 2.06
CA LYS A 79 15.82 4.57 3.17
C LYS A 79 14.63 3.91 3.87
N LEU A 80 13.73 3.27 3.11
CA LEU A 80 12.61 2.51 3.68
C LEU A 80 13.08 1.27 4.45
N LEU A 81 14.10 0.56 3.97
CA LEU A 81 14.69 -0.57 4.68
C LEU A 81 15.37 -0.11 5.97
N GLU A 82 16.15 0.96 5.92
CA GLU A 82 16.80 1.54 7.10
C GLU A 82 15.77 1.98 8.15
N LEU A 83 14.64 2.56 7.74
CA LEU A 83 13.55 2.97 8.62
C LEU A 83 13.00 1.79 9.46
N VAL A 84 12.97 0.59 8.88
CA VAL A 84 12.51 -0.63 9.56
C VAL A 84 13.66 -1.46 10.16
N GLY A 85 14.90 -0.95 10.13
CA GLY A 85 16.08 -1.60 10.71
C GLY A 85 16.68 -2.72 9.85
N LEU A 86 16.41 -2.72 8.55
CA LEU A 86 16.98 -3.65 7.57
C LEU A 86 18.09 -2.99 6.76
N SER A 87 19.10 -3.76 6.36
CA SER A 87 20.19 -3.27 5.50
C SER A 87 19.84 -3.35 4.02
N GLU A 88 20.54 -2.57 3.19
CA GLU A 88 20.41 -2.60 1.73
C GLU A 88 20.66 -3.97 1.08
N TYR A 89 21.35 -4.88 1.79
CA TYR A 89 21.60 -6.25 1.34
C TYR A 89 20.32 -6.99 0.96
N PHE A 90 19.20 -6.71 1.65
CA PHE A 90 17.92 -7.36 1.41
C PHE A 90 17.24 -6.94 0.10
N LEU A 91 17.70 -5.89 -0.57
CA LEU A 91 17.02 -5.37 -1.78
C LEU A 91 16.88 -6.41 -2.90
N ASN A 92 17.89 -7.25 -3.08
CA ASN A 92 17.95 -8.22 -4.18
C ASN A 92 17.70 -9.66 -3.71
N THR A 93 17.19 -9.83 -2.49
CA THR A 93 16.72 -11.13 -1.98
C THR A 93 15.28 -11.35 -2.43
#